data_AF-A0A6A6YNH9-F1
#
_entry.id   AF-A0A6A6YNH9-F1
#
_cell.length_a   1.000
_cell.length_b   1.000
_cell.length_c   1.000
_cell.angle_alpha   90.00
_cell.angle_beta   90.00
_cell.angle_gamma   90.00
#
_symmetry.space_group_name_H-M   'P 1'
#
loop_
_entity.id
_entity.type
_entity.pdbx_description
1 polymer ?
#
loop_
_entity_poly.entity_id
_entity_poly.type
_entity_poly.pdbx_seq_one_letter_code
_entity_poly.pdbx_strand_id
1 'polypeptide(L)' 'MYDNATRAQALTLKAMNVLSDQITAITGMSERTIRDVWKRAIDRGWNPQQSLKVLDIYVQDAPRSGRPTVQ' A
#
# COMPACT_ATOMS: atom_id res chain seq x y z
N MET A 1 8.68 -1.99 8.32
CA MET A 1 8.24 -1.14 7.19
C MET A 1 8.42 -1.98 5.94
N TYR A 2 7.35 -2.24 5.17
CA TYR A 2 7.41 -3.08 3.96
C TYR A 2 7.89 -2.26 2.76
N ASP A 3 8.60 -2.88 1.83
CA ASP A 3 9.02 -2.28 0.56
C ASP A 3 7.84 -2.03 -0.39
N ASN A 4 8.08 -1.29 -1.47
CA ASN A 4 7.04 -0.92 -2.43
C ASN A 4 6.46 -2.13 -3.16
N ALA A 5 7.27 -3.15 -3.46
CA ALA A 5 6.81 -4.33 -4.20
C ALA A 5 5.85 -5.15 -3.33
N THR A 6 6.18 -5.36 -2.06
CA THR A 6 5.30 -6.07 -1.12
C THR A 6 3.98 -5.33 -0.91
N ARG A 7 4.00 -4.01 -0.80
CA ARG A 7 2.78 -3.19 -0.71
C ARG A 7 1.95 -3.28 -1.99
N ALA A 8 2.59 -3.22 -3.15
CA ALA A 8 1.91 -3.35 -4.43
C ALA A 8 1.25 -4.72 -4.58
N GLN A 9 1.94 -5.79 -4.17
CA GLN A 9 1.38 -7.14 -4.13
C GLN A 9 0.14 -7.22 -3.24
N ALA A 10 0.19 -6.65 -2.03
CA ALA A 10 -0.96 -6.61 -1.12
C ALA A 10 -2.16 -5.85 -1.71
N LEU A 11 -1.93 -4.72 -2.38
CA LEU A 11 -2.98 -3.96 -3.06
C LEU A 11 -3.64 -4.77 -4.17
N THR A 12 -2.84 -5.41 -5.03
CA THR A 12 -3.34 -6.24 -6.12
C THR A 12 -4.19 -7.40 -5.60
N LEU A 13 -3.70 -8.15 -4.61
CA LEU A 13 -4.45 -9.27 -4.02
C LEU A 13 -5.77 -8.79 -3.40
N LYS A 14 -5.75 -7.67 -2.67
CA LYS A 14 -6.95 -7.10 -2.07
C LYS A 14 -7.96 -6.65 -3.12
N ALA A 15 -7.50 -6.05 -4.22
CA ALA A 15 -8.37 -5.64 -5.33
C ALA A 15 -8.97 -6.83 -6.08
N MET A 16 -8.29 -7.97 -6.08
CA MET A 16 -8.80 -9.25 -6.58
C MET A 16 -9.71 -9.99 -5.58
N ASN A 17 -10.13 -9.34 -4.48
CA ASN A 17 -10.98 -9.89 -3.43
C ASN A 17 -10.38 -11.10 -2.69
N VAL A 18 -9.05 -11.22 -2.64
CA VAL A 18 -8.38 -12.21 -1.78
C VAL A 18 -8.63 -11.85 -0.31
N LEU A 19 -8.89 -12.87 0.52
CA LEU A 19 -9.16 -12.68 1.94
C LEU A 19 -7.95 -12.13 2.70
N SER A 20 -8.19 -11.35 3.75
CA SER A 20 -7.13 -10.60 4.43
C SER A 20 -6.15 -11.49 5.19
N ASP A 21 -6.60 -12.65 5.67
CA ASP A 21 -5.79 -13.72 6.28
C ASP A 21 -4.80 -14.33 5.28
N GLN A 22 -5.25 -14.59 4.05
CA GLN A 22 -4.40 -15.09 2.96
C GLN A 22 -3.39 -14.03 2.51
N ILE A 23 -3.81 -12.76 2.40
CA ILE A 23 -2.87 -11.67 2.08
C ILE A 23 -1.81 -11.54 3.19
N THR A 24 -2.22 -11.68 4.45
CA THR A 24 -1.30 -11.68 5.59
C THR A 24 -0.30 -12.84 5.50
N ALA A 25 -0.77 -14.05 5.17
CA ALA A 25 0.10 -15.21 4.98
C ALA A 25 1.08 -15.05 3.82
N ILE A 26 0.66 -14.46 2.70
CA ILE A 26 1.48 -14.27 1.49
C ILE A 26 2.53 -13.18 1.68
N THR A 27 2.12 -12.04 2.26
CA THR A 27 2.95 -10.82 2.30
C THR A 27 3.62 -10.58 3.64
N GLY A 28 3.21 -11.29 4.69
CA GLY A 28 3.60 -11.03 6.07
C GLY A 28 3.06 -9.71 6.63
N MET A 29 2.19 -9.00 5.90
CA MET A 29 1.58 -7.73 6.34
C MET A 29 0.39 -8.00 7.25
N SER A 30 0.35 -7.34 8.41
CA SER A 30 -0.87 -7.36 9.24
C SER A 30 -2.07 -6.79 8.48
N GLU A 31 -3.28 -7.26 8.77
CA GLU A 31 -4.52 -6.73 8.19
C GLU A 31 -4.67 -5.21 8.35
N ARG A 32 -4.22 -4.69 9.50
CA ARG A 32 -4.19 -3.24 9.75
C ARG A 32 -3.30 -2.54 8.73
N THR A 33 -2.09 -3.02 8.54
CA THR A 33 -1.14 -2.45 7.56
C THR A 33 -1.69 -2.52 6.14
N ILE A 34 -2.34 -3.63 5.77
CA ILE A 34 -2.98 -3.79 4.45
C ILE A 34 -4.06 -2.73 4.26
N ARG A 35 -4.92 -2.50 5.27
CA ARG A 35 -5.97 -1.47 5.24
C ARG A 35 -5.38 -0.06 5.12
N ASP A 36 -4.31 0.23 5.85
CA ASP A 36 -3.64 1.55 5.80
C ASP A 36 -2.98 1.81 4.44
N VAL A 37 -2.35 0.80 3.84
CA VAL A 37 -1.78 0.88 2.48
C VAL A 37 -2.88 1.07 1.44
N TRP A 38 -3.98 0.32 1.55
CA TRP A 38 -5.15 0.48 0.69
C TRP A 38 -5.70 1.91 0.74
N LYS A 39 -5.96 2.42 1.95
CA LYS A 39 -6.46 3.79 2.14
C LYS A 39 -5.52 4.82 1.50
N ARG A 40 -4.21 4.72 1.74
CA ARG A 40 -3.22 5.62 1.15
C ARG A 40 -3.19 5.57 -0.38
N ALA A 41 -3.34 4.38 -0.98
CA ALA A 41 -3.40 4.25 -2.43
C ALA A 41 -4.63 4.96 -3.01
N ILE A 42 -5.81 4.76 -2.41
CA ILE A 42 -7.06 5.46 -2.80
C ILE A 42 -6.91 6.98 -2.62
N ASP A 43 -6.39 7.44 -1.48
CA ASP A 43 -6.17 8.86 -1.20
C ASP A 43 -5.23 9.53 -2.22
N ARG A 44 -4.37 8.74 -2.88
CA ARG A 44 -3.46 9.19 -3.96
C ARG A 44 -4.04 9.02 -5.37
N GLY A 45 -5.32 8.70 -5.48
CA GLY A 45 -6.05 8.62 -6.75
C GLY A 45 -6.00 7.26 -7.44
N TRP A 46 -5.51 6.21 -6.77
CA TRP A 46 -5.63 4.87 -7.33
C TRP A 46 -7.09 4.40 -7.30
N ASN A 47 -7.60 3.91 -8.43
CA ASN A 47 -8.94 3.34 -8.54
C ASN A 47 -8.89 1.89 -9.06
N PRO A 48 -9.02 0.89 -8.18
CA PRO A 48 -8.95 -0.52 -8.57
C PRO A 48 -10.11 -0.98 -9.47
N GLN A 49 -11.24 -0.27 -9.49
CA GLN A 49 -12.36 -0.59 -10.39
C GLN A 49 -12.11 -0.16 -11.83
N GLN A 50 -11.30 0.88 -12.03
CA GLN A 50 -10.90 1.35 -13.37
C GLN A 50 -9.63 0.66 -13.86
N SER A 51 -8.65 0.44 -12.97
CA SER A 51 -7.41 -0.25 -13.32
C SER A 51 -6.76 -0.89 -12.11
N LEU A 52 -6.41 -2.17 -12.24
CA LEU A 52 -5.63 -2.91 -11.24
C LEU A 52 -4.14 -2.58 -11.27
N LYS A 53 -3.66 -1.73 -12.20
CA LYS A 53 -2.25 -1.37 -12.30
C LYS A 53 -1.83 -0.52 -11.10
N VAL A 54 -0.99 -1.08 -10.26
CA VAL A 54 -0.35 -0.34 -9.15
C VAL A 54 0.91 0.35 -9.67
N LEU A 55 1.00 1.65 -9.45
CA LEU A 55 2.18 2.47 -9.74
C LEU A 55 2.92 2.80 -8.44
N ASP A 56 4.21 3.11 -8.56
CA ASP A 56 5.05 3.48 -7.42
C ASP A 56 4.46 4.63 -6.59
N ILE A 57 3.85 5.61 -7.24
CA ILE A 57 3.22 6.76 -6.58
C ILE A 57 2.18 6.35 -5.53
N TYR A 58 1.54 5.19 -5.67
CA TYR A 58 0.52 4.72 -4.73
C TYR A 58 1.09 4.03 -3.49
N VAL A 59 2.32 3.51 -3.57
CA VAL A 59 2.94 2.67 -2.52
C VAL A 59 4.16 3.28 -1.86
N GLN A 60 4.83 4.23 -2.53
CA GLN A 60 5.98 4.97 -2.02
C GLN A 60 5.64 5.68 -0.71
N ASP A 61 6.56 5.71 0.24
CA ASP A 61 6.36 6.54 1.43
C ASP A 61 6.43 8.02 1.06
N ALA A 62 5.62 8.84 1.74
CA ALA A 62 5.75 10.28 1.62
C ALA A 62 7.15 10.68 2.08
N PRO A 63 7.75 11.72 1.48
CA PRO A 63 8.97 12.30 2.00
C PRO A 63 8.78 12.55 3.49
N ARG A 64 9.62 11.92 4.33
CA ARG A 64 9.57 12.19 5.76
C ARG A 64 9.97 13.65 5.91
N SER A 65 9.02 14.50 6.28
CA SER A 65 9.33 15.84 6.76
C SER A 65 10.12 15.67 8.05
N GLY A 66 11.44 15.49 7.91
CA GLY A 66 12.34 15.43 9.03
C GLY A 66 12.15 16.67 9.91
N ARG A 67 12.58 16.58 11.16
CA ARG A 67 12.67 17.75 12.03
C ARG A 67 13.42 18.85 11.28
N PRO A 68 12.90 20.09 11.19
CA PRO A 68 13.63 21.19 10.58
C PRO A 68 15.02 21.26 11.20
N THR A 69 16.05 21.08 10.39
CA THR A 69 17.43 21.30 10.85
C THR A 69 17.60 22.80 10.82
N VAL A 70 17.67 23.42 12.00
CA VAL A 70 18.03 24.83 12.13
C VAL A 70 19.41 24.97 11.50
N GLN A 71 19.50 25.74 10.41
CA GLN A 71 20.77 26.19 9.84
C GLN A 71 21.35 27.30 10.71
#